data_AF-B3P0D8-F1
#
_entry.id   AF-B3P0D8-F1
#
_cell.length_a   1.000
_cell.length_b   1.000
_cell.length_c   1.000
_cell.angle_alpha   90.00
_cell.angle_beta   90.00
_cell.angle_gamma   90.00
#
_symmetry.space_group_name_H-M   'P 1'
#
loop_
_entity.id
_entity.type
_entity.pdbx_description
1 polymer ?
#
loop_
_entity_poly.entity_id
_entity_poly.type
_entity_poly.pdbx_seq_one_letter_code
_entity_poly.pdbx_strand_id
1 'polypeptide(L)'
;MRVYLYQMRPVLFLFYVVETTANMFVMYFQLKAFVFVNLTTMHWADAMIHYFYMAYIYVYTMVTLFASLNLCTGHRTSIVEEVVRPLVGFVMYTIVSLMALHDAETDFYVWYDEKQKGGILYPEKPLHPFFGSLRDQATASLVASVVFLLHCLIALDVLLSNDDSEDERKASDSSDDVVDEVDYVPVRLYVFGGVVQRWLEQFDWFQDFTQRGVTDI
;
A
#
# COMPACT_ATOMS: atom_id res chain seq x y z
N MET A 1 -26.85 0.03 -2.17
CA MET A 1 -25.58 -0.39 -1.58
C MET A 1 -25.14 0.64 -0.55
N ARG A 2 -25.62 0.51 0.70
CA ARG A 2 -25.22 1.38 1.82
C ARG A 2 -24.42 0.48 2.76
N VAL A 3 -23.14 0.34 2.47
CA VAL A 3 -22.22 -0.48 3.26
C VAL A 3 -21.83 0.30 4.52
N TYR A 4 -21.98 -0.33 5.69
CA TYR A 4 -21.67 0.27 7.00
C TYR A 4 -20.15 0.29 7.25
N LEU A 5 -19.42 1.16 6.53
CA LEU A 5 -17.97 1.37 6.65
C LEU A 5 -17.52 2.11 7.93
N TYR A 6 -18.46 2.53 8.77
CA TYR A 6 -18.16 3.44 9.89
C TYR A 6 -17.28 2.81 10.97
N GLN A 7 -17.45 1.51 11.22
CA GLN A 7 -16.59 0.77 12.16
C GLN A 7 -15.18 0.52 11.62
N MET A 8 -14.94 0.73 10.32
CA MET A 8 -13.66 0.42 9.66
C MET A 8 -12.77 1.64 9.46
N ARG A 9 -13.28 2.85 9.67
CA ARG A 9 -12.52 4.11 9.53
C ARG A 9 -11.21 4.13 10.32
N PRO A 10 -11.15 3.66 11.58
CA PRO A 10 -9.88 3.63 12.34
C PRO A 10 -8.84 2.69 11.75
N VAL A 11 -9.29 1.57 11.19
CA VAL A 11 -8.42 0.53 10.63
C VAL A 11 -7.91 0.96 9.25
N LEU A 12 -8.78 1.54 8.41
CA LEU A 12 -8.38 2.16 7.16
C LEU A 12 -7.40 3.31 7.39
N PHE A 13 -7.64 4.16 8.40
CA PHE A 13 -6.72 5.23 8.77
C PHE A 13 -5.34 4.68 9.14
N LEU A 14 -5.29 3.61 9.91
CA LEU A 14 -4.04 2.93 10.25
C LEU A 14 -3.30 2.47 8.99
N PHE A 15 -3.99 1.80 8.06
CA PHE A 15 -3.37 1.37 6.79
C PHE A 15 -2.84 2.56 6.01
N TYR A 16 -3.59 3.65 5.89
CA TYR A 16 -3.11 4.85 5.20
C TYR A 16 -1.86 5.47 5.82
N VAL A 17 -1.75 5.49 7.15
CA VAL A 17 -0.56 5.98 7.84
C VAL A 17 0.64 5.07 7.58
N VAL A 18 0.44 3.75 7.64
CA VAL A 18 1.51 2.77 7.36
C VAL A 18 1.95 2.85 5.90
N GLU A 19 1.02 2.93 4.95
CA GLU A 19 1.31 3.08 3.53
C GLU A 19 2.04 4.37 3.22
N THR A 20 1.61 5.50 3.81
CA THR A 20 2.28 6.79 3.62
C THR A 20 3.71 6.74 4.16
N THR A 21 3.91 6.10 5.31
CA THR A 21 5.23 5.92 5.92
C THR A 21 6.12 5.02 5.04
N ALA A 22 5.59 3.91 4.55
CA ALA A 22 6.29 3.01 3.63
C ALA A 22 6.68 3.74 2.34
N ASN A 23 5.77 4.52 1.75
CA ASN A 23 6.04 5.33 0.56
C ASN A 23 7.15 6.36 0.79
N MET A 24 7.19 7.02 1.96
CA MET A 24 8.27 7.94 2.32
C MET A 24 9.63 7.21 2.39
N PHE A 25 9.67 5.99 2.94
CA PHE A 25 10.89 5.18 2.94
C PHE A 25 11.33 4.80 1.53
N VAL A 26 10.41 4.34 0.67
CA VAL A 26 10.72 4.01 -0.72
C VAL A 26 11.26 5.24 -1.47
N MET A 27 10.62 6.39 -1.30
CA MET A 27 11.05 7.65 -1.91
C MET A 27 12.46 8.06 -1.45
N TYR A 28 12.81 7.85 -0.17
CA TYR A 28 14.16 8.10 0.33
C TYR A 28 15.21 7.25 -0.38
N PHE A 29 14.99 5.94 -0.53
CA PHE A 29 15.91 5.05 -1.24
C PHE A 29 16.01 5.39 -2.73
N GLN A 30 14.88 5.71 -3.37
CA GLN A 30 14.83 6.14 -4.76
C GLN A 30 15.63 7.43 -4.97
N LEU A 31 15.52 8.42 -4.07
CA LEU A 31 16.25 9.68 -4.16
C LEU A 31 17.74 9.48 -3.96
N LYS A 32 18.11 8.60 -3.02
CA LYS A 32 19.50 8.23 -2.81
C LYS A 32 20.10 7.56 -4.04
N ALA A 33 19.40 6.60 -4.65
CA ALA A 33 19.83 5.98 -5.91
C ALA A 33 19.95 7.02 -7.03
N PHE A 34 18.97 7.91 -7.17
CA PHE A 34 18.96 8.96 -8.20
C PHE A 34 20.10 9.98 -8.06
N VAL A 35 20.44 10.42 -6.84
CA VAL A 35 21.56 11.35 -6.60
C VAL A 35 22.91 10.69 -6.87
N PHE A 36 23.04 9.39 -6.58
CA PHE A 36 24.27 8.64 -6.84
C PHE A 36 24.51 8.39 -8.33
N VAL A 37 23.44 8.19 -9.11
CA VAL A 37 23.51 8.13 -10.57
C VAL A 37 23.50 9.55 -11.10
N ASN A 38 24.67 10.18 -11.14
CA ASN A 38 24.80 11.50 -11.73
C ASN A 38 24.16 11.50 -13.14
N LEU A 39 23.32 12.50 -13.43
CA LEU A 39 22.58 12.69 -14.69
C LEU A 39 23.44 12.68 -15.96
N THR A 40 24.77 12.68 -15.81
CA THR A 40 25.75 12.65 -16.88
C THR A 40 26.15 11.24 -17.33
N THR A 41 25.87 10.18 -16.55
CA THR A 41 26.32 8.81 -16.86
C THR A 41 25.25 7.90 -17.44
N MET A 42 23.96 8.24 -17.30
CA MET A 42 22.85 7.42 -17.79
C MET A 42 22.46 7.78 -19.22
N HIS A 43 22.07 6.77 -20.00
CA HIS A 43 21.41 7.00 -21.29
C HIS A 43 20.09 7.74 -21.06
N TRP A 44 19.70 8.60 -22.00
CA TRP A 44 18.47 9.41 -21.91
C TRP A 44 17.18 8.59 -21.65
N ALA A 45 17.13 7.33 -22.08
CA ALA A 45 15.97 6.46 -21.98
C ALA A 45 15.83 5.93 -20.54
N ASP A 46 16.95 5.51 -19.95
CA ASP A 46 16.99 5.00 -18.58
C ASP A 46 16.69 6.13 -17.58
N ALA A 47 17.18 7.33 -17.86
CA ALA A 47 16.85 8.52 -17.09
C ALA A 47 15.33 8.81 -17.12
N MET A 48 14.69 8.74 -18.29
CA MET A 48 13.23 8.94 -18.41
C MET A 48 12.43 7.91 -17.60
N ILE A 49 12.88 6.65 -17.59
CA ILE A 49 12.25 5.58 -16.80
C ILE A 49 12.35 5.88 -15.29
N HIS A 50 13.53 6.31 -14.82
CA HIS A 50 13.73 6.67 -13.41
C HIS A 50 12.89 7.89 -12.98
N TYR A 51 12.75 8.90 -13.86
CA TYR A 51 11.84 10.03 -13.62
C TYR A 51 10.38 9.61 -13.57
N PHE A 52 9.97 8.66 -14.42
CA PHE A 52 8.61 8.14 -14.42
C PHE A 52 8.28 7.44 -13.08
N TYR A 53 9.17 6.60 -12.55
CA TYR A 53 8.96 5.99 -11.22
C TYR A 53 8.90 7.02 -10.10
N MET A 54 9.79 8.02 -10.13
CA MET A 54 9.77 9.11 -9.16
C MET A 54 8.45 9.86 -9.17
N ALA A 55 7.97 10.23 -10.36
CA ALA A 55 6.69 10.89 -10.52
C ALA A 55 5.54 10.01 -10.02
N TYR A 56 5.57 8.72 -10.36
CA TYR A 56 4.55 7.76 -9.91
C TYR A 56 4.52 7.63 -8.38
N ILE A 57 5.66 7.35 -7.73
CA ILE A 57 5.77 7.21 -6.27
C ILE A 57 5.31 8.51 -5.59
N TYR A 58 5.72 9.66 -6.11
CA TYR A 58 5.30 10.96 -5.58
C TYR A 58 3.79 11.19 -5.68
N VAL A 59 3.21 11.01 -6.87
CA VAL A 59 1.77 11.18 -7.10
C VAL A 59 0.97 10.21 -6.23
N TYR A 60 1.40 8.95 -6.17
CA TYR A 60 0.73 7.93 -5.38
C TYR A 60 0.81 8.24 -3.87
N THR A 61 1.95 8.71 -3.37
CA THR A 61 2.09 9.19 -1.99
C THR A 61 1.10 10.32 -1.67
N MET A 62 0.95 11.28 -2.59
CA MET A 62 -0.02 12.36 -2.43
C MET A 62 -1.47 11.85 -2.42
N VAL A 63 -1.80 10.91 -3.31
CA VAL A 63 -3.14 10.29 -3.36
C VAL A 63 -3.45 9.56 -2.04
N THR A 64 -2.51 8.76 -1.52
CA THR A 64 -2.66 8.08 -0.22
C THR A 64 -2.81 9.07 0.93
N LEU A 65 -2.05 10.17 0.91
CA LEU A 65 -2.14 11.22 1.93
C LEU A 65 -3.50 11.94 1.88
N PHE A 66 -3.99 12.29 0.69
CA PHE A 66 -5.33 12.88 0.55
C PHE A 66 -6.44 11.90 0.94
N ALA A 67 -6.29 10.61 0.66
CA ALA A 67 -7.23 9.59 1.14
C ALA A 67 -7.29 9.56 2.67
N SER A 68 -6.14 9.64 3.35
CA SER A 68 -6.08 9.70 4.82
C SER A 68 -6.78 10.95 5.37
N LEU A 69 -6.58 12.11 4.73
CA LEU A 69 -7.22 13.37 5.11
C LEU A 69 -8.74 13.32 4.87
N ASN A 70 -9.17 12.77 3.73
CA ASN A 70 -10.60 12.59 3.40
C ASN A 70 -11.30 11.69 4.41
N LEU A 71 -10.59 10.67 4.90
CA LEU A 71 -11.09 9.80 5.97
C LEU A 71 -11.20 10.55 7.30
N CYS A 72 -10.24 11.40 7.63
CA CYS A 72 -10.28 12.27 8.82
C CYS A 72 -11.39 13.32 8.77
N THR A 73 -11.70 13.87 7.59
CA THR A 73 -12.77 14.86 7.41
C THR A 73 -14.16 14.25 7.30
N GLY A 74 -14.26 12.91 7.35
CA GLY A 74 -15.53 12.20 7.35
C GLY A 74 -16.19 12.06 5.99
N HIS A 75 -15.47 12.38 4.90
CA HIS A 75 -15.98 12.22 3.53
C HIS A 75 -16.36 10.75 3.26
N ARG A 76 -17.42 10.52 2.48
CA ARG A 76 -17.85 9.16 2.14
C ARG A 76 -16.91 8.58 1.08
N THR A 77 -16.05 7.65 1.47
CA THR A 77 -15.23 6.86 0.54
C THR A 77 -16.03 5.66 0.04
N SER A 78 -15.96 5.40 -1.27
CA SER A 78 -16.57 4.21 -1.86
C SER A 78 -15.69 3.00 -1.56
N ILE A 79 -16.27 1.89 -1.08
CA ILE A 79 -15.52 0.66 -0.79
C ILE A 79 -14.78 0.11 -2.02
N VAL A 80 -15.34 0.30 -3.22
CA VAL A 80 -14.70 -0.11 -4.47
C VAL A 80 -13.42 0.69 -4.71
N GLU A 81 -13.43 1.99 -4.37
CA GLU A 81 -12.23 2.83 -4.46
C GLU A 81 -11.16 2.39 -3.46
N GLU A 82 -11.58 1.98 -2.27
CA GLU A 82 -10.71 1.44 -1.21
C GLU A 82 -10.09 0.09 -1.57
N VAL A 83 -10.70 -0.69 -2.48
CA VAL A 83 -10.10 -1.93 -3.02
C VAL A 83 -9.21 -1.63 -4.23
N VAL A 84 -9.70 -0.82 -5.18
CA VAL A 84 -8.99 -0.56 -6.44
C VAL A 84 -7.69 0.22 -6.21
N ARG A 85 -7.68 1.20 -5.30
CA ARG A 85 -6.50 2.02 -5.01
C ARG A 85 -5.30 1.18 -4.54
N PRO A 86 -5.38 0.39 -3.45
CA PRO A 86 -4.26 -0.45 -3.01
C PRO A 86 -3.94 -1.57 -4.01
N LEU A 87 -4.91 -2.07 -4.79
CA LEU A 87 -4.63 -3.02 -5.88
C LEU A 87 -3.69 -2.41 -6.94
N VAL A 88 -3.97 -1.18 -7.39
CA VAL A 88 -3.09 -0.46 -8.34
C VAL A 88 -1.71 -0.22 -7.71
N GLY A 89 -1.67 0.15 -6.43
CA GLY A 89 -0.43 0.32 -5.68
C GLY A 89 0.40 -0.96 -5.67
N PHE A 90 -0.19 -2.09 -5.27
CA PHE A 90 0.47 -3.39 -5.23
C PHE A 90 1.09 -3.77 -6.58
N VAL A 91 0.33 -3.69 -7.67
CA VAL A 91 0.81 -4.06 -9.01
C VAL A 91 1.99 -3.17 -9.41
N MET A 92 1.84 -1.86 -9.28
CA MET A 92 2.88 -0.92 -9.72
C MET A 92 4.14 -0.98 -8.85
N TYR A 93 4.02 -1.07 -7.52
CA TYR A 93 5.19 -1.23 -6.65
C TYR A 93 5.91 -2.56 -6.88
N THR A 94 5.19 -3.63 -7.24
CA THR A 94 5.80 -4.90 -7.63
C THR A 94 6.58 -4.77 -8.95
N ILE A 95 6.00 -4.09 -9.95
CA ILE A 95 6.69 -3.82 -11.21
C ILE A 95 7.94 -2.96 -10.97
N VAL A 96 7.87 -1.90 -10.15
CA VAL A 96 9.03 -1.06 -9.80
C VAL A 96 10.11 -1.89 -9.10
N SER A 97 9.72 -2.78 -8.18
CA SER A 97 10.66 -3.67 -7.48
C SER A 97 11.38 -4.61 -8.45
N LEU A 98 10.64 -5.25 -9.37
CA LEU A 98 11.21 -6.15 -10.37
C LEU A 98 12.14 -5.41 -11.35
N MET A 99 11.77 -4.19 -11.77
CA MET A 99 12.61 -3.39 -12.65
C MET A 99 13.89 -2.91 -11.94
N ALA A 100 13.79 -2.45 -10.69
CA ALA A 100 14.96 -2.06 -9.90
C ALA A 100 15.91 -3.25 -9.64
N LEU A 101 15.36 -4.45 -9.44
CA LEU A 101 16.16 -5.67 -9.30
C LEU A 101 16.80 -6.08 -10.64
N HIS A 102 16.06 -5.98 -11.74
CA HIS A 102 16.58 -6.26 -13.08
C HIS A 102 17.75 -5.33 -13.44
N ASP A 103 17.63 -4.04 -13.14
CA ASP A 103 18.71 -3.06 -13.34
C ASP A 103 19.92 -3.39 -12.46
N ALA A 104 19.69 -3.82 -11.22
CA ALA A 104 20.76 -4.24 -10.31
C ALA A 104 21.49 -5.51 -10.79
N GLU A 105 20.80 -6.43 -11.47
CA GLU A 105 21.38 -7.68 -11.97
C GLU A 105 22.05 -7.53 -13.34
N THR A 106 21.41 -6.84 -14.29
CA THR A 106 21.94 -6.68 -15.66
C THR A 106 23.24 -5.89 -15.69
N ASP A 107 23.33 -4.82 -14.91
CA ASP A 107 24.52 -3.97 -14.85
C ASP A 107 25.64 -4.60 -13.97
N PHE A 108 25.28 -5.58 -13.12
CA PHE A 108 26.25 -6.49 -12.49
C PHE A 108 26.92 -7.40 -13.52
N TYR A 109 26.17 -8.00 -14.45
CA TYR A 109 26.77 -8.85 -15.51
C TYR A 109 27.69 -8.06 -16.45
N VAL A 110 27.33 -6.82 -16.81
CA VAL A 110 28.17 -5.96 -17.67
C VAL A 110 29.53 -5.66 -17.03
N TRP A 111 29.60 -5.47 -15.71
CA TRP A 111 30.87 -5.26 -15.01
C TRP A 111 31.74 -6.52 -14.89
N TYR A 112 31.13 -7.71 -14.93
CA TYR A 112 31.84 -8.99 -14.97
C TYR A 112 32.24 -9.41 -16.40
N ASP A 113 31.61 -8.85 -17.44
CA ASP A 113 31.80 -9.29 -18.85
C ASP A 113 32.92 -8.53 -19.58
N GLU A 114 33.50 -7.47 -19.01
CA GLU A 114 34.70 -6.83 -19.58
C GLU A 114 35.99 -7.58 -19.19
N LYS A 115 36.37 -8.54 -20.05
CA LYS A 115 37.75 -9.09 -20.19
C LYS A 115 38.20 -10.09 -19.12
N GLN A 116 37.47 -11.20 -18.95
CA GLN A 116 38.11 -12.46 -18.54
C GLN A 116 38.92 -13.10 -19.69
N LYS A 117 39.77 -12.31 -20.35
CA LYS A 117 40.84 -12.78 -21.26
C LYS A 117 42.17 -12.73 -20.50
N GLY A 118 42.34 -13.71 -19.62
CA GLY A 118 43.64 -14.09 -19.06
C GLY A 118 44.05 -13.34 -17.80
N GLY A 119 43.93 -13.98 -16.64
CA GLY A 119 44.60 -13.54 -15.42
C GLY A 119 43.83 -13.84 -14.15
N ILE A 120 44.12 -15.01 -13.57
CA ILE A 120 44.34 -15.28 -12.12
C ILE A 120 43.47 -14.47 -11.15
N LEU A 121 42.63 -15.17 -10.38
CA LEU A 121 42.01 -14.78 -9.11
C LEU A 121 42.44 -13.39 -8.59
N TYR A 122 41.63 -12.36 -8.86
CA TYR A 122 41.65 -11.14 -8.06
C TYR A 122 40.43 -11.15 -7.13
N PRO A 123 40.56 -10.66 -5.89
CA PRO A 123 39.46 -10.61 -4.95
C PRO A 123 38.37 -9.69 -5.53
N GLU A 124 37.11 -10.06 -5.31
CA GLU A 124 35.93 -9.28 -5.69
C GLU A 124 36.18 -7.79 -5.44
N LYS A 125 36.24 -6.99 -6.52
CA LYS A 125 36.18 -5.53 -6.36
C LYS A 125 34.91 -5.23 -5.57
N PRO A 126 34.96 -4.38 -4.53
CA PRO A 126 33.77 -4.07 -3.75
C PRO A 126 32.69 -3.57 -4.70
N LEU A 127 31.50 -4.19 -4.65
CA LEU A 127 30.30 -3.72 -5.34
C LEU A 127 30.19 -2.21 -5.14
N HIS A 128 30.08 -1.47 -6.24
CA HIS A 128 29.89 -0.02 -6.16
C HIS A 128 28.68 0.26 -5.25
N PRO A 129 28.75 1.18 -4.26
CA PRO A 129 27.67 1.42 -3.28
C PRO A 129 26.28 1.70 -3.90
N PHE A 130 26.27 2.05 -5.18
CA PHE A 130 25.10 2.16 -6.03
C PHE A 130 24.27 0.86 -6.12
N PHE A 131 24.89 -0.30 -6.33
CA PHE A 131 24.18 -1.59 -6.44
C PHE A 131 23.53 -1.99 -5.11
N GLY A 132 24.17 -1.64 -3.99
CA GLY A 132 23.56 -1.76 -2.67
C GLY A 132 22.30 -0.89 -2.56
N SER A 133 22.37 0.34 -3.05
CA SER A 133 21.23 1.28 -3.01
C SER A 133 20.08 0.85 -3.93
N LEU A 134 20.35 0.25 -5.09
CA LEU A 134 19.32 -0.33 -5.97
C LEU A 134 18.64 -1.56 -5.34
N ARG A 135 19.41 -2.43 -4.68
CA ARG A 135 18.86 -3.57 -3.93
C ARG A 135 18.03 -3.11 -2.73
N ASP A 136 18.48 -2.09 -2.01
CA ASP A 136 17.73 -1.47 -0.92
C ASP A 136 16.40 -0.86 -1.44
N GLN A 137 16.43 -0.22 -2.61
CA GLN A 137 15.22 0.30 -3.27
C GLN A 137 14.27 -0.83 -3.71
N ALA A 138 14.79 -1.89 -4.32
CA ALA A 138 14.00 -3.04 -4.76
C ALA A 138 13.33 -3.76 -3.57
N THR A 139 14.07 -3.94 -2.47
CA THR A 139 13.53 -4.53 -1.23
C THR A 139 12.51 -3.62 -0.55
N ALA A 140 12.77 -2.32 -0.44
CA ALA A 140 11.83 -1.36 0.14
C ALA A 140 10.52 -1.28 -0.66
N SER A 141 10.59 -1.24 -1.99
CA SER A 141 9.42 -1.22 -2.87
C SER A 141 8.61 -2.52 -2.81
N LEU A 142 9.29 -3.68 -2.64
CA LEU A 142 8.61 -4.96 -2.41
C LEU A 142 7.87 -4.99 -1.07
N VAL A 143 8.50 -4.48 0.00
CA VAL A 143 7.85 -4.36 1.31
C VAL A 143 6.61 -3.46 1.22
N ALA A 144 6.72 -2.32 0.54
CA ALA A 144 5.58 -1.45 0.29
C ALA A 144 4.47 -2.17 -0.51
N SER A 145 4.82 -2.95 -1.54
CA SER A 145 3.82 -3.72 -2.31
C SER A 145 3.06 -4.73 -1.45
N VAL A 146 3.75 -5.43 -0.53
CA VAL A 146 3.11 -6.35 0.41
C VAL A 146 2.14 -5.64 1.36
N VAL A 147 2.49 -4.42 1.82
CA VAL A 147 1.58 -3.60 2.63
C VAL A 147 0.31 -3.25 1.84
N PHE A 148 0.45 -2.81 0.58
CA PHE A 148 -0.70 -2.54 -0.29
C PHE A 148 -1.54 -3.79 -0.57
N LEU A 149 -0.90 -4.95 -0.76
CA LEU A 149 -1.60 -6.22 -0.92
C LEU A 149 -2.43 -6.56 0.34
N LEU A 150 -1.84 -6.39 1.52
CA LEU A 150 -2.54 -6.62 2.79
C LEU A 150 -3.76 -5.70 2.93
N HIS A 151 -3.61 -4.41 2.64
CA HIS A 151 -4.74 -3.47 2.65
C HIS A 151 -5.82 -3.88 1.63
N CYS A 152 -5.42 -4.24 0.41
CA CYS A 152 -6.34 -4.71 -0.63
C CYS A 152 -7.11 -5.96 -0.20
N LEU A 153 -6.44 -6.95 0.41
CA LEU A 153 -7.08 -8.19 0.86
C LEU A 153 -8.09 -7.93 1.98
N ILE A 154 -7.75 -7.06 2.93
CA ILE A 154 -8.68 -6.70 4.02
C ILE A 154 -9.89 -5.92 3.47
N ALA A 155 -9.67 -4.98 2.55
CA ALA A 155 -10.76 -4.24 1.92
C ALA A 155 -11.66 -5.16 1.08
N LEU A 156 -11.10 -6.16 0.41
CA LEU A 156 -11.83 -7.15 -0.38
C LEU A 156 -12.63 -8.11 0.52
N ASP A 157 -12.02 -8.61 1.60
CA ASP A 157 -12.69 -9.47 2.59
C ASP A 157 -13.92 -8.79 3.20
N VAL A 158 -13.78 -7.50 3.51
CA VAL A 158 -14.87 -6.63 3.96
C VAL A 158 -15.95 -6.46 2.90
N LEU A 159 -15.57 -6.27 1.63
CA LEU A 159 -16.53 -6.12 0.54
C LEU A 159 -17.39 -7.38 0.37
N LEU A 160 -16.74 -8.55 0.32
CA LEU A 160 -17.43 -9.84 0.19
C LEU A 160 -18.34 -10.13 1.39
N SER A 161 -17.85 -9.90 2.62
CA SER A 161 -18.63 -10.13 3.84
C SER A 161 -19.88 -9.25 3.92
N ASN A 162 -19.86 -8.05 3.31
CA ASN A 162 -21.03 -7.17 3.27
C ASN A 162 -22.00 -7.53 2.15
N ASP A 163 -21.52 -7.98 0.98
CA ASP A 163 -22.38 -8.40 -0.14
C ASP A 163 -23.21 -9.63 0.21
N ASP A 164 -22.60 -10.63 0.85
CA ASP A 164 -23.31 -11.83 1.32
C ASP A 164 -24.44 -11.45 2.31
N SER A 165 -24.22 -10.44 3.15
CA SER A 165 -25.22 -9.97 4.12
C SER A 165 -26.39 -9.18 3.52
N GLU A 166 -26.19 -8.46 2.40
CA GLU A 166 -27.27 -7.74 1.72
C GLU A 166 -28.19 -8.72 0.96
N ASP A 167 -27.65 -9.81 0.42
CA ASP A 167 -28.44 -10.81 -0.31
C ASP A 167 -29.24 -11.74 0.61
N GLU A 168 -28.71 -12.10 1.79
CA GLU A 168 -29.48 -12.80 2.82
C GLU A 168 -30.67 -11.95 3.34
N ARG A 169 -30.50 -10.63 3.49
CA ARG A 169 -31.58 -9.72 3.88
C ARG A 169 -32.69 -9.58 2.83
N LYS A 170 -32.33 -9.56 1.54
CA LYS A 170 -33.33 -9.53 0.46
C LYS A 170 -34.10 -10.84 0.35
N ALA A 171 -33.45 -11.96 0.67
CA ALA A 171 -34.12 -13.26 0.75
C ALA A 171 -35.11 -13.32 1.93
N SER A 172 -34.76 -12.79 3.11
CA SER A 172 -35.64 -12.77 4.28
C SER A 172 -36.82 -11.80 4.16
N ASP A 173 -36.66 -10.66 3.49
CA ASP A 173 -37.77 -9.70 3.23
C ASP A 173 -38.83 -10.26 2.26
N SER A 174 -38.57 -11.40 1.61
CA SER A 174 -39.51 -12.08 0.71
C SER A 174 -40.30 -13.22 1.36
N SER A 175 -39.96 -13.61 2.60
CA SER A 175 -40.67 -14.64 3.36
C SER A 175 -41.30 -14.03 4.61
N ASP A 176 -42.61 -13.81 4.52
CA ASP A 176 -43.47 -13.47 5.66
C ASP A 176 -43.32 -14.54 6.75
N ASP A 177 -43.18 -14.09 8.01
CA ASP A 177 -43.06 -14.88 9.25
C ASP A 177 -41.81 -15.77 9.45
N VAL A 178 -40.72 -15.20 9.98
CA VAL A 178 -40.03 -15.59 11.24
C VAL A 178 -38.99 -14.50 11.56
N VAL A 179 -39.13 -13.87 12.74
CA VAL A 179 -38.14 -12.93 13.30
C VAL A 179 -36.96 -13.75 13.84
N ASP A 180 -36.08 -14.23 12.98
CA ASP A 180 -34.72 -14.56 13.39
C ASP A 180 -33.90 -13.29 13.24
N GLU A 181 -33.50 -12.70 14.37
CA GLU A 181 -32.42 -11.72 14.42
C GLU A 181 -31.19 -12.36 13.78
N VAL A 182 -31.02 -12.17 12.46
CA VAL A 182 -29.80 -12.57 11.77
C VAL A 182 -28.69 -11.72 12.38
N ASP A 183 -27.96 -12.37 13.28
CA ASP A 183 -26.88 -11.83 14.09
C ASP A 183 -25.84 -11.26 13.12
N TYR A 184 -25.94 -9.97 12.81
CA TYR A 184 -24.93 -9.27 12.03
C TYR A 184 -23.66 -9.35 12.86
N VAL A 185 -22.75 -10.26 12.49
CA VAL A 185 -21.40 -10.32 13.03
C VAL A 185 -20.55 -9.46 12.11
N PRO A 186 -20.48 -8.12 12.31
CA PRO A 186 -19.51 -7.32 11.58
C PRO A 186 -18.15 -7.94 11.85
N VAL A 187 -17.33 -8.11 10.81
CA VAL A 187 -15.92 -8.43 10.98
C VAL A 187 -15.34 -7.35 11.90
N ARG A 188 -15.12 -7.72 13.17
CA ARG A 188 -14.61 -6.78 14.19
C ARG A 188 -13.13 -6.59 13.93
N LEU A 189 -12.82 -5.65 13.06
CA LEU A 189 -11.45 -5.22 12.81
C LEU A 189 -11.00 -4.40 14.01
N TYR A 190 -9.89 -4.82 14.62
CA TYR A 190 -9.33 -4.14 15.78
C TYR A 190 -8.10 -3.30 15.43
N VAL A 191 -8.08 -2.03 15.84
CA VAL A 191 -6.88 -1.18 15.71
C VAL A 191 -5.79 -1.70 16.67
N PHE A 192 -4.72 -2.27 16.12
CA PHE A 192 -3.63 -2.90 16.89
C PHE A 192 -4.11 -3.98 17.90
N GLY A 193 -5.26 -4.61 17.64
CA GLY A 193 -5.84 -5.65 18.49
C GLY A 193 -6.82 -5.13 19.56
N GLY A 194 -7.54 -6.05 20.20
CA GLY A 194 -8.69 -5.72 21.05
C GLY A 194 -8.38 -4.92 22.32
N VAL A 195 -7.15 -5.00 22.84
CA VAL A 195 -6.74 -4.24 24.03
C VAL A 195 -6.56 -2.76 23.70
N VAL A 196 -5.87 -2.46 22.60
CA VAL A 196 -5.62 -1.08 22.15
C VAL A 196 -6.91 -0.42 21.72
N GLN A 197 -7.78 -1.15 21.00
CA GLN A 197 -9.09 -0.65 20.63
C GLN A 197 -9.96 -0.30 21.84
N ARG A 198 -10.08 -1.19 22.84
CA ARG A 198 -10.86 -0.91 24.06
C ARG A 198 -10.31 0.27 24.86
N TRP A 199 -8.99 0.49 24.80
CA TRP A 199 -8.36 1.66 25.40
C TRP A 199 -8.67 2.94 24.62
N LEU A 200 -8.61 2.89 23.28
CA LEU A 200 -8.97 4.00 22.40
C LEU A 200 -10.45 4.39 22.53
N GLU A 201 -11.34 3.40 22.70
CA GLU A 201 -12.77 3.60 22.95
C GLU A 201 -13.07 4.39 24.23
N GLN A 202 -12.11 4.59 25.14
CA GLN A 202 -12.29 5.44 26.33
C GLN A 202 -12.23 6.94 26.03
N PHE A 203 -11.75 7.33 24.84
CA PHE A 203 -11.58 8.73 24.50
C PHE A 203 -12.71 9.24 23.61
N ASP A 204 -13.29 10.39 23.99
CA ASP A 204 -14.39 11.03 23.28
C ASP A 204 -14.05 11.32 21.81
N TRP A 205 -12.81 11.72 21.51
CA TRP A 205 -12.38 12.00 20.12
C TRP A 205 -12.40 10.75 19.24
N PHE A 206 -12.13 9.56 19.79
CA PHE A 206 -12.12 8.30 19.05
C PHE A 206 -13.54 7.76 18.85
N GLN A 207 -14.39 7.92 19.88
CA GLN A 207 -15.82 7.67 19.76
C GLN A 207 -16.45 8.59 18.70
N ASP A 208 -16.13 9.87 18.72
CA ASP A 208 -16.60 10.85 17.74
C ASP A 208 -16.04 10.57 16.34
N PHE A 209 -14.78 10.14 16.22
CA PHE A 209 -14.19 9.72 14.94
C PHE A 209 -14.88 8.49 14.32
N THR A 210 -15.26 7.51 15.17
CA THR A 210 -16.02 6.33 14.74
C THR A 210 -17.49 6.66 14.45
N GLN A 211 -18.09 7.62 15.16
CA GLN A 211 -19.51 7.98 15.06
C GLN A 211 -19.82 9.09 14.04
N ARG A 212 -18.91 10.01 13.71
CA ARG A 212 -19.15 11.14 12.77
C ARG A 212 -19.54 10.73 11.36
N GLY A 213 -19.34 9.47 11.00
CA GLY A 213 -19.89 8.95 9.75
C GLY A 213 -21.40 8.68 9.79
N VAL A 214 -21.97 8.54 10.98
CA VAL A 214 -23.38 8.22 11.25
C VAL A 214 -24.26 9.49 11.23
N THR A 215 -23.71 10.66 11.55
CA THR A 215 -24.48 11.90 11.79
C THR A 215 -24.90 12.69 10.55
N ASP A 216 -24.43 12.33 9.35
CA ASP A 216 -24.88 12.90 8.07
C ASP A 216 -25.96 12.03 7.39
N ILE A 217 -26.93 11.53 8.17
CA ILE A 217 -28.15 10.85 7.68
C ILE A 217 -29.31 11.83 7.69
#